data_AF-A0A3P6TEB5-F1
#
_entry.id   AF-A0A3P6TEB5-F1
#
_cell.length_a   1.000
_cell.length_b   1.000
_cell.length_c   1.000
_cell.angle_alpha   90.00
_cell.angle_beta   90.00
_cell.angle_gamma   90.00
#
_symmetry.space_group_name_H-M   'P 1'
#
loop_
_entity.id
_entity.type
_entity.pdbx_description
1 polymer ?
#
loop_
_entity_poly.entity_id
_entity_poly.type
_entity_poly.pdbx_seq_one_letter_code
_entity_poly.pdbx_strand_id
1 'polypeptide(L)'
;MNTIYNEKLIFEEMNATDVSGNDQCHSDSVNESVDFLKGVNLIQSYVTDYIRYRVQLQNGYCPCLPEIPDSDDYRFELIRAVALIFERKHAEELTNMVEALCLHGRLTFQRYVKVIECFRQNDDDDEQGEQLSYGRLVALIAFAGLVAMKLCEMGILSDVSMIASYTSKFLHKAIVLTWPHNRRSWDNFFDRAKVIIDRNETEEIEQLNLKPQYSPWRLPIRAFVIFGMLGIGAFTLIKTVLKAR
;
A
#
# COMPACT_ATOMS: atom_id res chain seq x y z
N MET A 1 24.36 14.54 -20.40
CA MET A 1 23.13 15.12 -20.99
C MET A 1 22.61 14.15 -22.04
N ASN A 2 21.71 13.23 -21.68
CA ASN A 2 20.82 12.49 -22.60
C ASN A 2 19.81 11.55 -21.89
N THR A 3 19.51 11.76 -20.61
CA THR A 3 18.60 10.89 -19.84
C THR A 3 17.20 11.48 -19.68
N ILE A 4 16.99 12.74 -20.07
CA ILE A 4 15.74 13.49 -19.80
C ILE A 4 14.68 13.28 -20.92
N TYR A 5 15.06 12.73 -22.08
CA TYR A 5 14.14 12.55 -23.21
C TYR A 5 13.34 11.24 -23.20
N ASN A 6 13.69 10.26 -22.35
CA ASN A 6 12.98 8.96 -22.31
C ASN A 6 11.78 8.92 -21.35
N GLU A 7 11.70 9.82 -20.34
CA GLU A 7 10.59 9.80 -19.38
C GLU A 7 9.29 10.35 -19.98
N LYS A 8 9.36 11.14 -21.05
CA LYS A 8 8.19 11.77 -21.67
C LYS A 8 7.47 10.86 -22.68
N LEU A 9 8.19 9.92 -23.31
CA LEU A 9 7.61 9.07 -24.36
C LEU A 9 6.66 7.99 -23.82
N ILE A 10 6.88 7.50 -22.60
CA ILE A 10 6.12 6.38 -22.02
C ILE A 10 4.69 6.79 -21.61
N PHE A 11 4.42 8.08 -21.41
CA PHE A 11 3.07 8.58 -21.11
C PHE A 11 2.23 8.93 -22.34
N GLU A 12 2.84 9.06 -23.51
CA GLU A 12 2.17 9.57 -24.72
C GLU A 12 1.73 8.43 -25.68
N GLU A 13 2.29 7.24 -25.55
CA GLU A 13 2.08 6.14 -26.52
C GLU A 13 0.83 5.27 -26.27
N MET A 14 0.03 5.52 -25.23
CA MET A 14 -1.17 4.70 -24.94
C MET A 14 -2.51 5.40 -25.22
N ASN A 15 -2.51 6.54 -25.91
CA ASN A 15 -3.72 7.27 -26.30
C ASN A 15 -4.07 7.17 -27.80
N ALA A 16 -3.40 6.31 -28.57
CA ALA A 16 -3.71 6.12 -29.99
C ALA A 16 -4.03 4.65 -30.26
N THR A 17 -5.32 4.36 -30.45
CA THR A 17 -5.76 3.11 -31.10
C THR A 17 -5.99 3.37 -32.59
N ASP A 18 -5.63 2.36 -33.39
CA ASP A 18 -5.95 2.09 -34.80
C ASP A 18 -5.09 2.74 -35.92
N VAL A 19 -4.28 1.91 -36.60
CA VAL A 19 -4.56 1.29 -37.93
C VAL A 19 -3.27 0.65 -38.51
N SER A 20 -3.36 -0.66 -38.83
CA SER A 20 -2.72 -1.44 -39.93
C SER A 20 -1.21 -1.39 -40.20
N GLY A 21 -0.59 -2.58 -40.29
CA GLY A 21 0.55 -2.82 -41.21
C GLY A 21 1.69 -3.71 -40.69
N ASN A 22 1.55 -5.02 -40.93
CA ASN A 22 2.52 -6.12 -41.11
C ASN A 22 4.03 -6.03 -40.75
N ASP A 23 4.50 -7.21 -40.31
CA ASP A 23 5.84 -7.84 -40.40
C ASP A 23 6.89 -7.71 -39.27
N GLN A 24 6.96 -8.81 -38.50
CA GLN A 24 8.12 -9.57 -37.99
C GLN A 24 9.38 -8.82 -37.48
N CYS A 25 9.69 -8.94 -36.18
CA CYS A 25 10.78 -9.78 -35.66
C CYS A 25 10.88 -9.73 -34.10
N HIS A 26 11.49 -10.76 -33.52
CA HIS A 26 11.91 -10.98 -32.11
C HIS A 26 10.90 -11.55 -31.10
N SER A 27 11.11 -12.83 -30.79
CA SER A 27 10.35 -13.71 -29.89
C SER A 27 10.81 -13.69 -28.43
N ASP A 28 11.45 -12.62 -27.96
CA ASP A 28 11.89 -12.51 -26.55
C ASP A 28 11.06 -11.52 -25.72
N SER A 29 10.31 -10.62 -26.37
CA SER A 29 9.45 -9.62 -25.71
C SER A 29 8.15 -10.20 -25.15
N VAL A 30 7.68 -11.32 -25.69
CA VAL A 30 6.38 -11.91 -25.32
C VAL A 30 6.44 -12.49 -23.91
N ASN A 31 7.53 -13.13 -23.50
CA ASN A 31 7.64 -13.78 -22.19
C ASN A 31 7.73 -12.76 -21.04
N GLU A 32 8.51 -11.70 -21.24
CA GLU A 32 8.67 -10.63 -20.23
C GLU A 32 7.38 -9.82 -20.06
N SER A 33 6.64 -9.59 -21.16
CA SER A 33 5.34 -8.91 -21.09
C SER A 33 4.29 -9.71 -20.32
N VAL A 34 4.27 -11.04 -20.49
CA VAL A 34 3.32 -11.96 -19.82
C VAL A 34 3.64 -12.05 -18.33
N ASP A 35 4.92 -12.14 -17.94
CA ASP A 35 5.34 -12.17 -16.54
C ASP A 35 5.09 -10.82 -15.84
N PHE A 36 5.29 -9.71 -16.54
CA PHE A 36 4.94 -8.37 -16.06
C PHE A 36 3.42 -8.23 -15.84
N LEU A 37 2.60 -8.63 -16.81
CA LEU A 37 1.14 -8.65 -16.70
C LEU A 37 0.69 -9.53 -15.53
N LYS A 38 1.30 -10.70 -15.34
CA LYS A 38 1.02 -11.59 -14.22
C LYS A 38 1.39 -10.97 -12.87
N GLY A 39 2.49 -10.23 -12.80
CA GLY A 39 2.91 -9.46 -11.61
C GLY A 39 1.95 -8.33 -11.26
N VAL A 40 1.51 -7.54 -12.25
CA VAL A 40 0.49 -6.49 -12.09
C VAL A 40 -0.81 -7.10 -11.57
N ASN A 41 -1.25 -8.20 -12.18
CA ASN A 41 -2.48 -8.89 -11.80
C ASN A 41 -2.43 -9.41 -10.36
N LEU A 42 -1.27 -9.83 -9.86
CA LEU A 42 -1.11 -10.32 -8.50
C LEU A 42 -1.23 -9.21 -7.44
N ILE A 43 -0.43 -8.15 -7.53
CA ILE A 43 -0.49 -7.04 -6.56
C ILE A 43 -1.83 -6.29 -6.64
N GLN A 44 -2.42 -6.20 -7.83
CA GLN A 44 -3.75 -5.66 -8.02
C GLN A 44 -4.80 -6.45 -7.26
N SER A 45 -4.72 -7.78 -7.32
CA SER A 45 -5.62 -8.65 -6.57
C SER A 45 -5.49 -8.40 -5.07
N TYR A 46 -4.27 -8.35 -4.52
CA TYR A 46 -4.06 -8.11 -3.09
C TYR A 46 -4.56 -6.75 -2.60
N VAL A 47 -4.31 -5.68 -3.35
CA VAL A 47 -4.79 -4.33 -3.00
C VAL A 47 -6.32 -4.27 -3.06
N THR A 48 -6.90 -4.79 -4.15
CA THR A 48 -8.36 -4.80 -4.35
C THR A 48 -9.06 -5.61 -3.28
N ASP A 49 -8.49 -6.77 -2.93
CA ASP A 49 -9.02 -7.66 -1.91
C ASP A 49 -9.07 -6.97 -0.56
N TYR A 50 -7.95 -6.38 -0.15
CA TYR A 50 -7.86 -5.70 1.12
C TYR A 50 -8.82 -4.52 1.21
N ILE A 51 -8.91 -3.69 0.16
CA ILE A 51 -9.86 -2.57 0.13
C ILE A 51 -11.30 -3.08 0.29
N ARG A 52 -11.68 -4.12 -0.46
CA ARG A 52 -13.02 -4.72 -0.36
C ARG A 52 -13.29 -5.21 1.05
N TYR A 53 -12.38 -6.01 1.60
CA TYR A 53 -12.47 -6.54 2.95
C TYR A 53 -12.60 -5.42 3.99
N ARG A 54 -11.79 -4.36 3.88
CA ARG A 54 -11.77 -3.26 4.84
C ARG A 54 -13.06 -2.43 4.84
N VAL A 55 -13.67 -2.24 3.67
CA VAL A 55 -14.98 -1.58 3.51
C VAL A 55 -16.09 -2.46 4.10
N GLN A 56 -16.05 -3.78 3.87
CA GLN A 56 -17.04 -4.73 4.40
C GLN A 56 -17.06 -4.76 5.94
N LEU A 57 -15.90 -4.63 6.60
CA LEU A 57 -15.81 -4.57 8.07
C LEU A 57 -16.63 -3.42 8.70
N GLN A 58 -16.94 -2.36 7.95
CA GLN A 58 -17.77 -1.23 8.40
C GLN A 58 -19.21 -1.32 7.89
N ASN A 59 -19.67 -2.51 7.50
CA ASN A 59 -20.96 -2.73 6.82
C ASN A 59 -21.12 -1.90 5.52
N GLY A 60 -20.00 -1.50 4.91
CA GLY A 60 -19.99 -0.80 3.64
C GLY A 60 -20.09 -1.77 2.46
N TYR A 61 -20.57 -1.26 1.33
CA TYR A 61 -20.57 -1.98 0.06
C TYR A 61 -19.79 -1.17 -0.99
N CYS A 62 -18.91 -1.84 -1.74
CA CYS A 62 -18.12 -1.20 -2.80
C CYS A 62 -18.28 -1.99 -4.13
N PRO A 63 -19.26 -1.64 -4.97
CA PRO A 63 -19.49 -2.33 -6.25
C PRO A 63 -18.43 -1.99 -7.31
N CYS A 64 -17.63 -0.94 -7.10
CA CYS A 64 -16.76 -0.35 -8.12
C CYS A 64 -15.39 -1.03 -8.24
N LEU A 65 -15.15 -2.12 -7.49
CA LEU A 65 -13.90 -2.85 -7.48
C LEU A 65 -13.96 -4.07 -8.41
N PRO A 66 -12.92 -4.35 -9.20
CA PRO A 66 -12.86 -5.53 -10.06
C PRO A 66 -13.12 -6.81 -9.28
N GLU A 67 -13.88 -7.75 -9.84
CA GLU A 67 -14.00 -9.08 -9.26
C GLU A 67 -12.62 -9.70 -9.11
N ILE A 68 -12.39 -10.31 -7.95
CA ILE A 68 -11.18 -11.09 -7.71
C ILE A 68 -11.62 -12.53 -7.92
N PRO A 69 -10.89 -13.32 -8.71
CA PRO A 69 -11.19 -14.73 -8.86
C PRO A 69 -11.33 -15.37 -7.48
N ASP A 70 -12.39 -16.15 -7.26
CA ASP A 70 -12.52 -16.96 -6.05
C ASP A 70 -11.29 -17.87 -5.97
N SER A 71 -10.38 -17.52 -5.09
CA SER A 71 -9.21 -18.33 -4.79
C SER A 71 -9.17 -18.50 -3.28
N ASP A 72 -9.20 -19.75 -2.83
CA ASP A 72 -8.95 -20.16 -1.43
C ASP A 72 -7.47 -19.96 -1.05
N ASP A 73 -6.86 -18.88 -1.53
CA ASP A 73 -5.46 -18.59 -1.35
C ASP A 73 -5.28 -17.85 -0.02
N TYR A 74 -4.76 -18.59 0.97
CA TYR A 74 -4.43 -18.10 2.31
C TYR A 74 -3.54 -16.83 2.30
N ARG A 75 -2.86 -16.52 1.20
CA ARG A 75 -2.05 -15.31 1.05
C ARG A 75 -2.89 -14.03 1.15
N PHE A 76 -4.14 -14.05 0.70
CA PHE A 76 -5.06 -12.92 0.89
C PHE A 76 -5.36 -12.70 2.38
N GLU A 77 -5.61 -13.78 3.12
CA GLU A 77 -5.86 -13.73 4.56
C GLU A 77 -4.66 -13.17 5.33
N LEU A 78 -3.44 -13.57 4.97
CA LEU A 78 -2.22 -13.05 5.58
C LEU A 78 -2.07 -11.54 5.37
N ILE A 79 -2.38 -11.04 4.16
CA ILE A 79 -2.34 -9.59 3.88
C ILE A 79 -3.40 -8.86 4.69
N ARG A 80 -4.63 -9.37 4.74
CA ARG A 80 -5.70 -8.79 5.57
C ARG A 80 -5.29 -8.71 7.03
N ALA A 81 -4.77 -9.81 7.60
CA ALA A 81 -4.38 -9.88 9.00
C ALA A 81 -3.24 -8.91 9.33
N VAL A 82 -2.15 -8.91 8.55
CA VAL A 82 -1.00 -8.04 8.84
C VAL A 82 -1.34 -6.56 8.64
N ALA A 83 -2.15 -6.22 7.64
CA ALA A 83 -2.59 -4.85 7.43
C ALA A 83 -3.53 -4.38 8.55
N LEU A 84 -4.45 -5.22 9.05
CA LEU A 84 -5.26 -4.90 10.24
C LEU A 84 -4.42 -4.75 11.51
N ILE A 85 -3.38 -5.58 11.71
CA ILE A 85 -2.44 -5.41 12.83
C ILE A 85 -1.73 -4.05 12.71
N PHE A 86 -1.28 -3.70 11.50
CA PHE A 86 -0.66 -2.40 11.24
C PHE A 86 -1.62 -1.24 11.54
N GLU A 87 -2.86 -1.31 11.04
CA GLU A 87 -3.89 -0.30 11.33
C GLU A 87 -4.09 -0.11 12.84
N ARG A 88 -4.23 -1.21 13.60
CA ARG A 88 -4.45 -1.15 15.05
C ARG A 88 -3.25 -0.55 15.79
N LYS A 89 -2.03 -0.89 15.38
CA LYS A 89 -0.79 -0.39 16.00
C LYS A 89 -0.49 1.08 15.66
N HIS A 90 -1.08 1.61 14.58
CA HIS A 90 -0.87 2.98 14.08
C HIS A 90 -2.19 3.77 13.90
N ALA A 91 -3.20 3.45 14.71
CA ALA A 91 -4.57 3.93 14.50
C ALA A 91 -4.68 5.45 14.58
N GLU A 92 -4.00 6.07 15.54
CA GLU A 92 -4.03 7.53 15.72
C GLU A 92 -3.39 8.25 14.53
N GLU A 93 -2.21 7.81 14.09
CA GLU A 93 -1.51 8.45 12.98
C GLU A 93 -2.26 8.28 11.65
N LEU A 94 -2.78 7.07 11.39
CA LEU A 94 -3.56 6.76 10.20
C LEU A 94 -4.86 7.57 10.15
N THR A 95 -5.57 7.68 11.28
CA THR A 95 -6.79 8.48 11.37
C THR A 95 -6.48 9.95 11.06
N ASN A 96 -5.46 10.52 11.69
CA ASN A 96 -5.04 11.90 11.45
C ASN A 96 -4.70 12.16 9.97
N MET A 97 -4.03 11.22 9.29
CA MET A 97 -3.72 11.36 7.87
C MET A 97 -4.96 11.31 6.98
N VAL A 98 -5.88 10.38 7.25
CA VAL A 98 -7.13 10.27 6.50
C VAL A 98 -7.98 11.54 6.70
N GLU A 99 -8.06 12.06 7.91
CA GLU A 99 -8.76 13.31 8.21
C GLU A 99 -8.13 14.51 7.50
N ALA A 100 -6.80 14.61 7.52
CA ALA A 100 -6.09 15.68 6.82
C ALA A 100 -6.23 15.60 5.29
N LEU A 101 -6.31 14.40 4.73
CA LEU A 101 -6.65 14.21 3.32
C LEU A 101 -8.07 14.72 3.00
N CYS A 102 -8.99 14.62 3.96
CA CYS A 102 -10.38 15.05 3.89
C CYS A 102 -10.61 16.53 4.22
N LEU A 103 -9.58 17.38 4.24
CA LEU A 103 -9.68 18.82 4.51
C LEU A 103 -10.85 19.48 3.74
N HIS A 104 -11.74 20.14 4.50
CA HIS A 104 -13.01 20.75 4.03
C HIS A 104 -14.06 19.77 3.49
N GLY A 105 -14.07 18.53 3.98
CA GLY A 105 -15.04 17.51 3.57
C GLY A 105 -14.83 17.01 2.14
N ARG A 106 -13.66 17.27 1.55
CA ARG A 106 -13.32 16.86 0.19
C ARG A 106 -12.03 16.06 0.19
N LEU A 107 -12.16 14.79 -0.15
CA LEU A 107 -11.06 13.93 -0.54
C LEU A 107 -10.97 13.95 -2.07
N THR A 108 -9.76 14.08 -2.62
CA THR A 108 -9.54 14.00 -4.08
C THR A 108 -8.43 13.02 -4.37
N PHE A 109 -8.55 12.29 -5.47
CA PHE A 109 -7.51 11.40 -5.97
C PHE A 109 -6.13 12.07 -6.04
N GLN A 110 -6.04 13.34 -6.44
CA GLN A 110 -4.78 14.09 -6.51
C GLN A 110 -4.11 14.28 -5.14
N ARG A 111 -4.87 14.46 -4.06
CA ARG A 111 -4.32 14.53 -2.70
C ARG A 111 -3.79 13.18 -2.25
N TYR A 112 -4.50 12.10 -2.59
CA TYR A 112 -4.07 10.73 -2.32
C TYR A 112 -2.73 10.42 -3.00
N VAL A 113 -2.60 10.71 -4.30
CA VAL A 113 -1.37 10.52 -5.08
C VAL A 113 -0.17 11.17 -4.40
N LYS A 114 -0.29 12.44 -3.96
CA LYS A 114 0.79 13.16 -3.27
C LYS A 114 1.22 12.49 -1.99
N VAL A 115 0.28 11.98 -1.20
CA VAL A 115 0.63 11.27 0.04
C VAL A 115 1.38 9.99 -0.28
N ILE A 116 0.95 9.21 -1.28
CA ILE A 116 1.63 7.98 -1.71
C ILE A 116 3.05 8.30 -2.23
N GLU A 117 3.24 9.41 -2.93
CA GLU A 117 4.58 9.84 -3.38
C GLU A 117 5.51 10.20 -2.21
N CYS A 118 4.97 10.77 -1.12
CA CYS A 118 5.77 11.03 0.09
C CYS A 118 6.26 9.74 0.76
N PHE A 119 5.58 8.60 0.61
CA PHE A 119 6.10 7.30 1.10
C PHE A 119 7.37 6.85 0.35
N ARG A 120 7.68 7.48 -0.80
CA ARG A 120 8.90 7.23 -1.58
C ARG A 120 10.09 8.08 -1.11
N GLN A 121 9.84 9.21 -0.45
CA GLN A 121 10.86 10.19 -0.06
C GLN A 121 11.10 10.10 1.45
N ASN A 122 12.24 9.54 1.86
CA ASN A 122 12.77 9.77 3.20
C ASN A 122 14.03 10.64 3.04
N ASP A 123 14.12 11.70 3.84
CA ASP A 123 15.19 12.72 3.80
C ASP A 123 16.45 12.35 4.59
N ASP A 124 16.47 11.21 5.29
CA ASP A 124 17.63 10.78 6.07
C ASP A 124 18.46 9.77 5.26
N ASP A 125 19.50 10.31 4.63
CA ASP A 125 20.77 9.71 4.18
C ASP A 125 20.78 8.30 3.54
N ASP A 126 21.59 8.23 2.49
CA ASP A 126 22.01 7.06 1.73
C ASP A 126 21.06 6.61 0.61
N GLU A 127 21.68 6.10 -0.46
CA GLU A 127 21.14 5.62 -1.74
C GLU A 127 20.04 4.53 -1.65
N GLN A 128 19.47 4.30 -0.47
CA GLN A 128 18.47 3.29 -0.11
C GLN A 128 17.05 3.86 0.01
N GLY A 129 16.85 5.17 -0.12
CA GLY A 129 15.55 5.85 -0.02
C GLY A 129 14.47 5.30 -0.95
N GLU A 130 14.86 4.77 -2.12
CA GLU A 130 13.94 4.24 -3.13
C GLU A 130 13.37 2.85 -2.82
N GLN A 131 13.88 2.15 -1.79
CA GLN A 131 13.54 0.73 -1.57
C GLN A 131 12.14 0.51 -0.98
N LEU A 132 11.35 -0.38 -1.60
CA LEU A 132 10.08 -0.83 -1.05
C LEU A 132 10.30 -1.93 -0.01
N SER A 133 10.31 -1.55 1.27
CA SER A 133 10.29 -2.50 2.38
C SER A 133 8.93 -3.18 2.53
N TYR A 134 8.89 -4.34 3.19
CA TYR A 134 7.63 -5.01 3.53
C TYR A 134 6.73 -4.17 4.44
N GLY A 135 7.31 -3.39 5.35
CA GLY A 135 6.55 -2.46 6.19
C GLY A 135 5.87 -1.36 5.36
N ARG A 136 6.59 -0.77 4.39
CA ARG A 136 6.03 0.23 3.47
C ARG A 136 4.92 -0.36 2.58
N LEU A 137 5.11 -1.60 2.10
CA LEU A 137 4.08 -2.33 1.36
C LEU A 137 2.78 -2.44 2.19
N VAL A 138 2.89 -2.95 3.43
CA VAL A 138 1.73 -3.12 4.32
C VAL A 138 1.10 -1.78 4.66
N ALA A 139 1.89 -0.76 4.96
CA ALA A 139 1.41 0.59 5.28
C ALA A 139 0.59 1.19 4.13
N LEU A 140 1.06 1.05 2.89
CA LEU A 140 0.36 1.56 1.70
C LEU A 140 -0.96 0.81 1.44
N ILE A 141 -0.98 -0.52 1.61
CA ILE A 141 -2.20 -1.33 1.49
C ILE A 141 -3.22 -0.94 2.57
N ALA A 142 -2.79 -0.89 3.84
CA ALA A 142 -3.60 -0.48 4.98
C ALA A 142 -4.21 0.92 4.75
N PHE A 143 -3.35 1.87 4.36
CA PHE A 143 -3.77 3.24 4.10
C PHE A 143 -4.78 3.34 2.94
N ALA A 144 -4.57 2.60 1.85
CA ALA A 144 -5.52 2.55 0.74
C ALA A 144 -6.90 2.04 1.20
N GLY A 145 -6.93 1.00 2.05
CA GLY A 145 -8.17 0.48 2.64
C GLY A 145 -8.91 1.51 3.48
N LEU A 146 -8.20 2.25 4.34
CA LEU A 146 -8.79 3.31 5.18
C LEU A 146 -9.33 4.48 4.35
N VAL A 147 -8.59 4.93 3.35
CA VAL A 147 -9.02 6.04 2.48
C VAL A 147 -10.22 5.60 1.64
N ALA A 148 -10.23 4.39 1.11
CA ALA A 148 -11.36 3.84 0.37
C ALA A 148 -12.62 3.69 1.25
N MET A 149 -12.46 3.22 2.49
CA MET A 149 -13.54 3.20 3.47
C MET A 149 -14.11 4.60 3.69
N LYS A 150 -13.24 5.62 3.83
CA LYS A 150 -13.69 7.00 4.00
C LYS A 150 -14.42 7.57 2.77
N LEU A 151 -13.97 7.23 1.56
CA LEU A 151 -14.66 7.59 0.32
C LEU A 151 -16.05 6.95 0.22
N CYS A 152 -16.18 5.69 0.65
CA CYS A 152 -17.47 5.01 0.72
C CYS A 152 -18.41 5.70 1.70
N GLU A 153 -17.93 6.10 2.89
CA GLU A 153 -18.73 6.89 3.84
C GLU A 153 -19.21 8.23 3.25
N MET A 154 -18.40 8.84 2.37
CA MET A 154 -18.74 10.09 1.68
C MET A 154 -19.60 9.89 0.42
N GLY A 155 -19.87 8.66 0.01
CA GLY A 155 -20.60 8.34 -1.22
C GLY A 155 -19.82 8.56 -2.53
N ILE A 156 -18.49 8.68 -2.47
CA ILE A 156 -17.62 8.96 -3.63
C ILE A 156 -16.98 7.66 -4.15
N LEU A 157 -17.80 6.77 -4.70
CA LEU A 157 -17.37 5.42 -5.06
C LEU A 157 -16.42 5.36 -6.28
N SER A 158 -16.49 6.33 -7.18
CA SER A 158 -15.64 6.42 -8.38
C SER A 158 -14.16 6.57 -8.02
N ASP A 159 -13.86 7.33 -6.97
CA ASP A 159 -12.49 7.53 -6.48
C ASP A 159 -11.91 6.26 -5.84
N VAL A 160 -12.74 5.36 -5.32
CA VAL A 160 -12.27 4.09 -4.71
C VAL A 160 -11.58 3.21 -5.74
N SER A 161 -12.15 3.10 -6.95
CA SER A 161 -11.56 2.33 -8.04
C SER A 161 -10.23 2.95 -8.52
N MET A 162 -10.17 4.28 -8.59
CA MET A 162 -8.94 5.00 -8.94
C MET A 162 -7.84 4.79 -7.90
N ILE A 163 -8.18 4.83 -6.61
CA ILE A 163 -7.23 4.54 -5.51
C ILE A 163 -6.69 3.12 -5.62
N ALA A 164 -7.57 2.13 -5.80
CA ALA A 164 -7.14 0.74 -5.96
C ALA A 164 -6.16 0.60 -7.13
N SER A 165 -6.53 1.10 -8.31
CA SER A 165 -5.69 1.02 -9.52
C SER A 165 -4.34 1.71 -9.35
N TYR A 166 -4.34 2.93 -8.78
CA TYR A 166 -3.12 3.71 -8.60
C TYR A 166 -2.16 3.01 -7.62
N THR A 167 -2.68 2.55 -6.48
CA THR A 167 -1.87 1.89 -5.45
C THR A 167 -1.27 0.59 -5.95
N SER A 168 -2.05 -0.21 -6.68
CA SER A 168 -1.55 -1.43 -7.32
C SER A 168 -0.41 -1.13 -8.29
N LYS A 169 -0.57 -0.12 -9.17
CA LYS A 169 0.47 0.27 -10.14
C LYS A 169 1.72 0.82 -9.46
N PHE A 170 1.55 1.66 -8.43
CA PHE A 170 2.64 2.21 -7.65
C PHE A 170 3.44 1.10 -6.97
N LEU A 171 2.76 0.21 -6.26
CA LEU A 171 3.39 -0.93 -5.58
C LEU A 171 4.03 -1.90 -6.57
N HIS A 172 3.38 -2.19 -7.70
CA HIS A 172 3.95 -3.03 -8.75
C HIS A 172 5.29 -2.50 -9.23
N LYS A 173 5.32 -1.23 -9.63
CA LYS A 173 6.54 -0.55 -10.09
C LYS A 173 7.63 -0.61 -9.02
N ALA A 174 7.29 -0.32 -7.77
CA ALA A 174 8.24 -0.33 -6.68
C ALA A 174 8.77 -1.75 -6.35
N ILE A 175 7.94 -2.79 -6.46
CA ILE A 175 8.35 -4.20 -6.30
C ILE A 175 9.33 -4.59 -7.39
N VAL A 176 8.96 -4.39 -8.66
CA VAL A 176 9.79 -4.78 -9.81
C VAL A 176 11.15 -4.09 -9.78
N LEU A 177 11.18 -2.80 -9.44
CA LEU A 177 12.43 -2.04 -9.42
C LEU A 177 13.32 -2.34 -8.22
N THR A 178 12.76 -2.73 -7.06
CA THR A 178 13.55 -2.76 -5.82
C THR A 178 13.72 -4.14 -5.18
N TRP A 179 12.77 -5.06 -5.36
CA TRP A 179 12.85 -6.36 -4.69
C TRP A 179 13.97 -7.27 -5.19
N PRO A 180 14.25 -7.36 -6.50
CA PRO A 180 15.34 -8.20 -7.01
C PRO A 180 16.70 -7.83 -6.41
N HIS A 181 17.00 -6.53 -6.31
CA HIS A 181 18.26 -6.04 -5.76
C HIS A 181 18.38 -6.26 -4.24
N ASN A 182 17.25 -6.35 -3.53
CA ASN A 182 17.20 -6.46 -2.07
C ASN A 182 16.90 -7.88 -1.57
N ARG A 183 16.94 -8.89 -2.45
CA ARG A 183 16.62 -10.29 -2.13
C ARG A 183 15.25 -10.45 -1.44
N ARG A 184 14.28 -9.63 -1.85
CA ARG A 184 12.90 -9.69 -1.38
C ARG A 184 12.06 -10.52 -2.33
N SER A 185 11.14 -11.30 -1.77
CA SER A 185 10.14 -12.06 -2.52
C SER A 185 8.82 -12.06 -1.76
N TRP A 186 7.76 -12.52 -2.41
CA TRP A 186 6.47 -12.75 -1.77
C TRP A 186 6.54 -13.87 -0.72
N ASP A 187 7.29 -14.94 -0.97
CA ASP A 187 7.45 -16.03 0.00
C ASP A 187 8.09 -15.52 1.30
N ASN A 188 9.18 -14.76 1.18
CA ASN A 188 9.84 -14.10 2.31
C ASN A 188 8.92 -13.12 3.05
N PHE A 189 7.99 -12.48 2.33
CA PHE A 189 6.96 -11.63 2.94
C PHE A 189 5.97 -12.45 3.76
N PHE A 190 5.43 -13.53 3.20
CA PHE A 190 4.42 -14.36 3.87
C PHE A 190 4.97 -15.10 5.09
N ASP A 191 6.21 -15.57 5.03
CA ASP A 191 6.88 -16.16 6.20
C ASP A 191 6.99 -15.16 7.35
N ARG A 192 7.34 -13.90 7.04
CA ARG A 192 7.39 -12.83 8.05
C ARG A 192 6.00 -12.43 8.53
N ALA A 193 4.99 -12.42 7.66
CA ALA A 193 3.62 -12.09 8.01
C ALA A 193 3.07 -13.07 9.06
N LYS A 194 3.28 -14.38 8.86
CA LYS A 194 2.89 -15.43 9.83
C LYS A 194 3.50 -15.17 11.22
N VAL A 195 4.82 -14.94 11.26
CA VAL A 195 5.51 -14.63 12.53
C VAL A 195 4.95 -13.38 13.21
N ILE A 196 4.60 -12.34 12.44
CA ILE A 196 3.99 -11.12 13.00
C ILE A 196 2.60 -11.41 13.59
N ILE A 197 1.80 -12.22 12.91
CA ILE A 197 0.46 -12.60 13.35
C ILE A 197 0.53 -13.42 14.64
N ASP A 198 1.31 -14.51 14.65
CA ASP A 198 1.47 -15.39 15.82
C ASP A 198 1.94 -14.61 17.06
N ARG A 199 2.89 -13.70 16.84
CA ARG A 199 3.40 -12.83 17.89
C ARG A 199 2.34 -11.85 18.39
N ASN A 200 1.56 -11.25 17.49
CA ASN A 200 0.51 -10.31 17.86
C ASN A 200 -0.59 -11.01 18.68
N GLU A 201 -0.97 -12.22 18.31
CA GLU A 201 -1.93 -13.03 19.08
C GLU A 201 -1.42 -13.31 20.50
N THR A 202 -0.13 -13.67 20.62
CA THR A 202 0.51 -13.88 21.93
C THR A 202 0.51 -12.59 22.77
N GLU A 203 0.89 -11.46 22.17
CA GLU A 203 0.89 -10.14 22.83
C GLU A 203 -0.52 -9.74 23.32
N GLU A 204 -1.58 -10.05 22.56
CA GLU A 204 -2.97 -9.77 22.92
C GLU A 204 -3.47 -10.66 24.07
N ILE A 205 -3.15 -11.97 24.04
CA ILE A 205 -3.49 -12.91 25.11
C ILE A 205 -2.81 -12.50 26.43
N GLU A 206 -1.53 -12.12 26.38
CA GLU A 206 -0.81 -11.61 27.55
C GLU A 206 -1.46 -10.36 28.13
N GLN A 207 -1.86 -9.40 27.29
CA GLN A 207 -2.53 -8.18 27.73
C GLN A 207 -3.91 -8.44 28.36
N LEU A 208 -4.68 -9.38 27.82
CA LEU A 208 -5.98 -9.78 28.36
C LEU A 208 -5.83 -10.47 29.73
N ASN A 209 -4.79 -11.26 29.92
CA ASN A 209 -4.48 -11.90 31.20
C ASN A 209 -3.96 -10.91 32.28
N LEU A 210 -3.63 -9.67 31.90
CA LEU A 210 -2.96 -8.69 32.75
C LEU A 210 -3.84 -7.58 33.36
N LYS A 211 -5.19 -7.58 33.27
CA LYS A 211 -5.99 -6.52 33.95
C LYS A 211 -7.26 -6.99 34.68
N PRO A 212 -7.58 -6.37 35.86
CA PRO A 212 -7.15 -5.02 36.25
C PRO A 212 -6.37 -4.94 37.58
N GLN A 213 -5.16 -4.40 37.54
CA GLN A 213 -4.68 -3.55 38.63
C GLN A 213 -4.12 -2.24 38.07
N TYR A 214 -4.70 -1.14 38.55
CA TYR A 214 -4.35 0.23 38.20
C TYR A 214 -2.88 0.54 38.55
N SER A 215 -2.13 1.09 37.60
CA SER A 215 -1.28 2.26 37.92
C SER A 215 -1.05 3.13 36.68
N PRO A 216 -1.11 4.47 36.83
CA PRO A 216 -0.90 5.44 35.76
C PRO A 216 0.59 5.78 35.68
N TRP A 217 1.41 4.90 35.10
CA TRP A 217 2.80 5.23 34.80
C TRP A 217 3.18 4.74 33.41
N ARG A 218 3.54 5.72 32.59
CA ARG A 218 4.23 5.58 31.31
C ARG A 218 5.42 4.64 31.47
N LEU A 219 5.49 3.61 30.64
CA LEU A 219 6.73 2.91 30.33
C LEU A 219 6.79 2.58 28.83
N PRO A 220 8.01 2.45 28.27
CA PRO A 220 8.40 3.19 27.08
C PRO A 220 8.58 2.30 25.85
N ILE A 221 8.38 2.91 24.68
CA ILE A 221 9.15 2.75 23.43
C ILE A 221 10.09 1.53 23.41
N ARG A 222 9.55 0.31 23.26
CA ARG A 222 10.33 -0.91 22.94
C ARG A 222 9.66 -1.83 21.90
N ALA A 223 8.60 -1.36 21.25
CA ALA A 223 7.98 -2.04 20.09
C ALA A 223 8.48 -1.52 18.72
N PHE A 224 9.45 -0.59 18.70
CA PHE A 224 9.93 0.05 17.46
C PHE A 224 10.85 -0.81 16.58
N VAL A 225 11.31 -1.96 17.06
CA VAL A 225 12.41 -2.70 16.40
C VAL A 225 11.92 -3.61 15.26
N ILE A 226 10.63 -3.96 15.18
CA ILE A 226 10.15 -4.94 14.17
C ILE A 226 9.60 -4.25 12.93
N PHE A 227 9.04 -3.04 13.08
CA PHE A 227 8.70 -2.14 11.98
C PHE A 227 9.83 -1.16 11.63
N GLY A 228 11.03 -1.44 12.16
CA GLY A 228 12.28 -0.68 12.00
C GLY A 228 12.12 0.69 11.38
N MET A 229 11.86 1.72 12.20
CA MET A 229 12.19 3.14 11.94
C MET A 229 11.79 3.77 10.59
N LEU A 230 11.00 3.14 9.71
CA LEU A 230 10.88 3.53 8.30
C LEU A 230 9.49 4.04 7.87
N GLY A 231 8.57 4.21 8.82
CA GLY A 231 7.33 4.97 8.60
C GLY A 231 7.47 6.44 9.01
N ILE A 232 8.11 6.71 10.15
CA ILE A 232 8.01 8.03 10.82
C ILE A 232 8.58 9.17 9.97
N GLY A 233 9.67 8.96 9.22
CA GLY A 233 10.28 9.99 8.36
C GLY A 233 9.32 10.52 7.27
N ALA A 234 8.69 9.61 6.53
CA ALA A 234 7.64 9.95 5.56
C ALA A 234 6.41 10.59 6.26
N PHE A 235 6.10 10.17 7.49
CA PHE A 235 4.97 10.71 8.27
C PHE A 235 5.21 12.14 8.80
N THR A 236 6.43 12.52 9.19
CA THR A 236 6.77 13.91 9.53
C THR A 236 6.73 14.84 8.32
N LEU A 237 7.10 14.33 7.13
CA LEU A 237 6.97 15.05 5.87
C LEU A 237 5.50 15.27 5.47
N ILE A 238 4.65 14.27 5.61
CA ILE A 238 3.21 14.41 5.34
C ILE A 238 2.58 15.48 6.25
N LYS A 239 2.94 15.51 7.53
CA LYS A 239 2.45 16.51 8.50
C LYS A 239 2.92 17.93 8.19
N THR A 240 4.13 18.11 7.65
CA THR A 240 4.65 19.43 7.27
C THR A 240 4.08 19.91 5.93
N VAL A 241 3.97 19.03 4.93
CA VAL A 241 3.35 19.34 3.62
C VAL A 241 1.86 19.68 3.75
N LEU A 242 1.12 18.98 4.62
CA LEU A 242 -0.29 19.27 4.87
C LEU A 242 -0.52 20.52 5.74
N LYS A 243 0.47 20.94 6.53
CA LYS A 243 0.38 22.12 7.42
C LYS A 243 0.92 23.41 6.79
N ALA A 244 1.73 23.32 5.73
CA ALA A 244 2.30 24.47 5.02
C ALA A 244 1.36 25.08 3.96
N ARG A 245 0.07 24.73 3.93
CA ARG A 245 -0.96 25.26 3.04
C ARG A 245 -2.24 25.55 3.81
#